data_AF-A0A1C7NF04-F1
#
_entry.id   AF-A0A1C7NF04-F1
#
_cell.length_a   1.000
_cell.length_b   1.000
_cell.length_c   1.000
_cell.angle_alpha   90.00
_cell.angle_beta   90.00
_cell.angle_gamma   90.00
#
_symmetry.space_group_name_H-M   'P 1'
#
loop_
_entity.id
_entity.type
_entity.pdbx_description
1 polymer ?
#
loop_
_entity_poly.entity_id
_entity_poly.type
_entity_poly.pdbx_seq_one_letter_code
_entity_poly.pdbx_strand_id
1 'polypeptide(L)'
;MTGDNTKMNEATPMDISTETDDQTKQRQEWVKRMRLKFCVREEFAQTKDMIFKDGTLNQEYFRPPKDAVEEQERKWTETERKLLIQGIEQYGIGHFGEISKELLPKWSTNELRIKCIRLIGRQNLQLYRDWKGNADDIAQEYEFNKKIGLEHGGWKQGVLVYDDEGRIEKALLEHHQK
;
A
#
# COMPACT_ATOMS: atom_id res chain seq x y z
N MET A 1 54.32 -1.23 23.57
CA MET A 1 53.79 -2.11 22.52
C MET A 1 52.46 -2.62 23.06
N THR A 2 51.30 -2.32 22.51
CA THR A 2 50.88 -1.79 21.21
C THR A 2 49.52 -1.13 21.47
N GLY A 3 49.37 0.12 21.03
CA GLY A 3 48.04 0.71 20.93
C GLY A 3 47.27 0.01 19.82
N ASP A 4 45.95 -0.08 19.98
CA ASP A 4 45.08 -0.27 18.84
C ASP A 4 43.87 0.65 18.95
N ASN A 5 43.58 1.25 17.81
CA ASN A 5 43.00 2.56 17.61
C ASN A 5 41.72 2.35 16.83
N THR A 6 40.62 2.02 17.52
CA THR A 6 39.30 1.98 16.89
C THR A 6 38.62 3.32 17.09
N LYS A 7 38.96 4.28 16.24
CA LYS A 7 38.17 5.51 16.09
C LYS A 7 36.82 5.13 15.50
N MET A 8 35.78 5.23 16.33
CA MET A 8 34.41 5.25 15.84
C MET A 8 34.25 6.47 14.95
N ASN A 9 33.81 6.24 13.71
CA ASN A 9 33.41 7.28 12.79
C ASN A 9 32.19 7.99 13.37
N GLU A 10 32.43 9.09 14.09
CA GLU A 10 31.40 10.10 14.32
C GLU A 10 31.01 10.64 12.94
N ALA A 11 29.79 10.29 12.51
CA ALA A 11 29.18 10.92 11.36
C ALA A 11 29.14 12.42 11.62
N THR A 12 30.04 13.15 10.97
CA THR A 12 30.05 14.60 10.97
C THR A 12 28.65 15.04 10.55
N PRO A 13 27.93 15.83 11.36
CA PRO A 13 26.68 16.43 10.91
C PRO A 13 27.05 17.21 9.64
N MET A 14 26.47 16.83 8.50
CA MET A 14 26.58 17.66 7.31
C MET A 14 26.05 19.03 7.70
N ASP A 15 26.97 19.98 7.78
CA ASP A 15 26.70 21.38 8.00
C ASP A 15 25.73 21.82 6.89
N ILE A 16 24.46 22.03 7.26
CA ILE A 16 23.45 22.66 6.41
C ILE A 16 23.89 24.12 6.35
N SER A 17 24.94 24.38 5.59
CA SER A 17 25.53 25.70 5.42
C SER A 17 24.45 26.64 4.91
N THR A 18 24.22 27.72 5.65
CA THR A 18 23.30 28.81 5.33
C THR A 18 23.54 29.31 3.91
N GLU A 19 22.65 28.93 2.97
CA GLU A 19 22.67 29.44 1.59
C GLU A 19 22.66 30.96 1.63
N THR A 20 23.52 31.60 0.82
CA THR A 20 23.49 33.05 0.71
C THR A 20 22.19 33.49 0.02
N ASP A 21 21.75 34.73 0.29
CA ASP A 21 20.53 35.29 -0.30
C ASP A 21 20.60 35.27 -1.86
N ASP A 22 21.78 35.47 -2.43
CA ASP A 22 22.01 35.41 -3.88
C ASP A 22 21.91 33.99 -4.46
N GLN A 23 22.43 32.97 -3.75
CA GLN A 23 22.27 31.57 -4.17
C GLN A 23 20.79 31.16 -4.15
N THR A 24 20.06 31.62 -3.13
CA THR A 24 18.62 31.36 -3.00
C THR A 24 17.84 31.98 -4.16
N LYS A 25 18.14 33.23 -4.53
CA LYS A 25 17.52 33.92 -5.68
C LYS A 25 17.80 33.20 -6.99
N GLN A 26 19.06 32.85 -7.25
CA GLN A 26 19.44 32.14 -8.48
C GLN A 26 18.72 30.79 -8.61
N ARG A 27 18.61 30.04 -7.50
CA ARG A 27 17.85 28.79 -7.47
C ARG A 27 16.38 29.05 -7.76
N GLN A 28 15.75 30.04 -7.14
CA GLN A 28 14.35 30.36 -7.38
C GLN A 28 14.08 30.76 -8.84
N GLU A 29 14.95 31.56 -9.45
CA GLU A 29 14.85 31.93 -10.87
C GLU A 29 15.02 30.71 -11.78
N TRP A 30 15.97 29.83 -11.48
CA TRP A 30 16.12 28.57 -12.20
C TRP A 30 14.86 27.71 -12.10
N VAL A 31 14.29 27.55 -10.91
CA VAL A 31 13.05 26.79 -10.69
C VAL A 31 11.87 27.39 -11.47
N LYS A 32 11.70 28.72 -11.47
CA LYS A 32 10.66 29.41 -12.24
C LYS A 32 10.79 29.12 -13.74
N ARG A 33 12.01 29.19 -14.28
CA ARG A 33 12.29 28.85 -15.69
C ARG A 33 11.99 27.39 -16.02
N MET A 34 12.36 26.46 -15.14
CA MET A 34 12.09 25.04 -15.35
C MET A 34 10.59 24.75 -15.38
N ARG A 35 9.80 25.37 -14.48
CA ARG A 35 8.34 25.23 -14.48
C ARG A 35 7.73 25.73 -15.78
N LEU A 36 8.08 26.93 -16.22
CA LEU A 36 7.56 27.47 -17.49
C LEU A 36 7.87 26.57 -18.69
N LYS A 37 9.05 25.94 -18.71
CA LYS A 37 9.48 25.09 -19.81
C LYS A 37 8.82 23.71 -19.83
N PHE A 38 8.60 23.10 -18.66
CA PHE A 38 8.24 21.68 -18.57
C PHE A 38 6.82 21.41 -18.06
N CYS A 39 6.23 22.35 -17.32
CA CYS A 39 4.91 22.18 -16.70
C CYS A 39 3.77 22.69 -17.58
N VAL A 40 4.00 23.73 -18.40
CA VAL A 40 2.99 24.28 -19.32
C VAL A 40 3.27 23.75 -20.72
N ARG A 41 2.30 23.03 -21.28
CA ARG A 41 2.39 22.40 -22.60
C ARG A 41 1.26 22.90 -23.49
N GLU A 42 1.60 23.43 -24.67
CA GLU A 42 0.61 24.04 -25.56
C GLU A 42 -0.46 23.04 -26.01
N GLU A 43 -0.07 21.79 -26.19
CA GLU A 43 -0.93 20.68 -26.60
C GLU A 43 -1.91 20.23 -25.50
N PHE A 44 -1.67 20.58 -24.23
CA PHE A 44 -2.53 20.23 -23.11
C PHE A 44 -3.09 21.48 -22.44
N ALA A 45 -4.28 21.92 -22.88
CA ALA A 45 -4.95 23.11 -22.35
C ALA A 45 -5.09 23.11 -20.82
N GLN A 46 -5.27 21.93 -20.21
CA GLN A 46 -5.40 21.73 -18.76
C GLN A 46 -4.16 22.19 -17.97
N THR A 47 -2.98 22.25 -18.61
CA THR A 47 -1.73 22.62 -17.93
C THR A 47 -1.49 24.13 -17.85
N LYS A 48 -2.28 24.93 -18.57
CA LYS A 48 -2.08 26.38 -18.69
C LYS A 48 -2.30 27.13 -17.39
N ASP A 49 -3.18 26.62 -16.53
CA ASP A 49 -3.56 27.28 -15.27
C ASP A 49 -2.71 26.81 -14.07
N MET A 50 -1.81 25.85 -14.28
CA MET A 50 -0.98 25.25 -13.23
C MET A 50 0.17 26.16 -12.77
N ILE A 51 0.71 26.98 -13.68
CA ILE A 51 1.85 27.89 -13.46
C ILE A 51 1.47 29.29 -13.93
N PHE A 52 1.71 30.30 -13.10
CA PHE A 52 1.52 31.69 -13.50
C PHE A 52 2.59 32.14 -14.51
N LYS A 53 2.32 33.21 -15.25
CA LYS A 53 3.24 33.74 -16.28
C LYS A 53 4.62 34.13 -15.74
N ASP A 54 4.74 34.40 -14.44
CA ASP A 54 6.01 34.71 -13.77
C ASP A 54 6.80 33.46 -13.30
N GLY A 55 6.30 32.26 -13.62
CA GLY A 55 6.88 30.97 -13.25
C GLY A 55 6.58 30.53 -11.82
N THR A 56 5.75 31.27 -11.08
CA THR A 56 5.27 30.84 -9.76
C THR A 56 4.15 29.80 -9.89
N LEU A 57 4.04 28.94 -8.87
CA LEU A 57 3.06 27.86 -8.85
C LEU A 57 1.68 28.42 -8.50
N ASN A 58 0.64 28.06 -9.26
CA ASN A 58 -0.72 28.35 -8.88
C ASN A 58 -1.16 27.37 -7.78
N GLN A 59 -1.05 27.77 -6.51
CA GLN A 59 -1.40 26.90 -5.37
C GLN A 59 -2.89 26.51 -5.36
N GLU A 60 -3.78 27.37 -5.88
CA GLU A 60 -5.22 27.09 -5.92
C GLU A 60 -5.55 25.98 -6.91
N TYR A 61 -4.77 25.84 -8.00
CA TYR A 61 -4.93 24.76 -8.98
C TYR A 61 -4.82 23.36 -8.35
N PHE A 62 -3.98 23.21 -7.31
CA PHE A 62 -3.75 21.93 -6.63
C PHE A 62 -4.64 21.71 -5.41
N ARG A 63 -5.46 22.70 -5.04
CA ARG A 63 -6.43 22.52 -3.97
C ARG A 63 -7.65 21.78 -4.52
N PRO A 64 -8.26 20.88 -3.73
CA PRO A 64 -9.58 20.38 -4.05
C PRO A 64 -10.54 21.54 -4.30
N PRO A 65 -11.48 21.43 -5.26
CA PRO A 65 -12.54 22.41 -5.44
C PRO A 65 -13.21 22.75 -4.11
N LYS A 66 -13.61 24.00 -3.91
CA LYS A 66 -14.27 24.43 -2.65
C LYS A 66 -15.58 23.69 -2.39
N ASP A 67 -16.20 23.18 -3.45
CA ASP A 67 -17.42 22.37 -3.40
C ASP A 67 -17.13 20.87 -3.47
N ALA A 68 -15.85 20.46 -3.37
CA ALA A 68 -15.50 19.05 -3.26
C ALA A 68 -16.09 18.53 -1.95
N VAL A 69 -17.13 17.71 -2.09
CA VAL A 69 -17.69 16.97 -0.97
C VAL A 69 -16.55 16.10 -0.42
N GLU A 70 -16.15 16.33 0.83
CA GLU A 70 -15.26 15.41 1.52
C GLU A 70 -15.93 14.03 1.51
N GLU A 71 -15.41 13.12 0.69
CA GLU A 71 -15.82 11.73 0.75
C GLU A 71 -15.44 11.23 2.14
N GLN A 72 -16.45 11.03 3.00
CA GLN A 72 -16.22 10.47 4.33
C GLN A 72 -15.49 9.14 4.15
N GLU A 73 -14.24 9.08 4.63
CA GLU A 73 -13.42 7.88 4.56
C GLU A 73 -14.20 6.71 5.15
N ARG A 74 -14.57 5.76 4.29
CA ARG A 74 -15.33 4.60 4.73
C ARG A 74 -14.46 3.73 5.64
N LYS A 75 -14.94 3.50 6.86
CA LYS A 75 -14.26 2.66 7.84
C LYS A 75 -14.62 1.19 7.63
N TRP A 76 -13.62 0.32 7.77
CA TRP A 76 -13.83 -1.13 7.82
C TRP A 76 -14.12 -1.53 9.27
N THR A 77 -15.35 -1.99 9.55
CA THR A 77 -15.81 -2.35 10.91
C THR A 77 -16.02 -3.86 11.04
N GLU A 78 -16.42 -4.29 12.25
CA GLU A 78 -16.75 -5.69 12.51
C GLU A 78 -17.95 -6.17 11.69
N THR A 79 -18.87 -5.27 11.31
CA THR A 79 -20.00 -5.61 10.45
C THR A 79 -19.53 -6.02 9.06
N GLU A 80 -18.68 -5.23 8.42
CA GLU A 80 -18.12 -5.60 7.11
C GLU A 80 -17.26 -6.87 7.20
N ARG A 81 -16.52 -7.04 8.30
CA ARG A 81 -15.75 -8.27 8.54
C ARG A 81 -16.65 -9.51 8.58
N LYS A 82 -17.76 -9.46 9.33
CA LYS A 82 -18.72 -10.57 9.41
C LYS A 82 -19.37 -10.87 8.07
N LEU A 83 -19.75 -9.83 7.32
CA LEU A 83 -20.32 -9.99 5.96
C LEU A 83 -19.31 -10.60 4.98
N LEU A 84 -18.02 -10.26 5.10
CA LEU A 84 -16.98 -10.89 4.29
C LEU A 84 -16.84 -12.38 4.64
N ILE A 85 -16.84 -12.75 5.92
CA ILE A 85 -16.81 -14.15 6.36
C ILE A 85 -18.02 -14.91 5.80
N GLN A 86 -19.23 -14.35 5.94
CA GLN A 86 -20.45 -14.93 5.38
C GLN A 86 -20.36 -15.11 3.86
N GLY A 87 -19.80 -14.12 3.16
CA GLY A 87 -19.57 -14.21 1.72
C GLY A 87 -18.58 -15.31 1.32
N ILE A 88 -17.50 -15.47 2.10
CA ILE A 88 -16.53 -16.56 1.88
C ILE A 88 -17.18 -17.92 2.13
N GLU A 89 -17.98 -18.06 3.19
CA GLU A 89 -18.71 -19.29 3.49
C GLU A 89 -19.72 -19.65 2.37
N GLN A 90 -20.41 -18.64 1.81
CA GLN A 90 -21.43 -18.85 0.78
C GLN A 90 -20.84 -19.07 -0.62
N TYR A 91 -19.93 -18.20 -1.07
CA TYR A 91 -19.42 -18.19 -2.46
C TYR A 91 -18.02 -18.78 -2.57
N GLY A 92 -17.17 -18.59 -1.57
CA GLY A 92 -15.78 -19.00 -1.57
C GLY A 92 -14.81 -17.88 -1.92
N ILE A 93 -13.53 -18.09 -1.59
CA ILE A 93 -12.45 -17.13 -1.88
C ILE A 93 -12.20 -17.08 -3.40
N GLY A 94 -12.19 -15.87 -3.95
CA GLY A 94 -12.08 -15.63 -5.40
C GLY A 94 -13.36 -15.08 -6.02
N HIS A 95 -14.52 -15.32 -5.40
CA HIS A 95 -15.84 -14.83 -5.81
C HIS A 95 -16.17 -13.45 -5.23
N PHE A 96 -15.20 -12.52 -5.25
CA PHE A 96 -15.37 -11.20 -4.66
C PHE A 96 -16.40 -10.33 -5.40
N GLY A 97 -16.70 -10.64 -6.67
CA GLY A 97 -17.74 -9.94 -7.43
C GLY A 97 -19.12 -10.19 -6.86
N GLU A 98 -19.42 -11.44 -6.54
CA GLU A 98 -20.66 -11.91 -5.93
C GLU A 98 -20.79 -11.38 -4.51
N ILE A 99 -19.73 -11.50 -3.70
CA ILE A 99 -19.69 -10.98 -2.32
C ILE A 99 -19.90 -9.45 -2.31
N SER A 100 -19.26 -8.72 -3.21
CA SER A 100 -19.47 -7.29 -3.37
C SER A 100 -20.93 -7.02 -3.73
N LYS A 101 -21.45 -7.62 -4.80
CA LYS A 101 -22.81 -7.36 -5.27
C LYS A 101 -23.89 -7.60 -4.22
N GLU A 102 -23.78 -8.68 -3.45
CA GLU A 102 -24.86 -9.12 -2.57
C GLU A 102 -24.71 -8.68 -1.11
N LEU A 103 -23.48 -8.61 -0.58
CA LEU A 103 -23.23 -8.37 0.84
C LEU A 103 -22.52 -7.03 1.09
N LEU A 104 -21.59 -6.65 0.21
CA LEU A 104 -20.71 -5.50 0.39
C LEU A 104 -20.69 -4.60 -0.87
N PRO A 105 -21.84 -4.07 -1.34
CA PRO A 105 -21.96 -3.40 -2.66
C PRO A 105 -21.19 -2.09 -2.74
N LYS A 106 -20.80 -1.60 -1.58
CA LYS A 106 -20.02 -0.41 -1.38
C LYS A 106 -18.52 -0.67 -1.60
N TRP A 107 -18.05 -1.91 -1.41
CA TRP A 107 -16.63 -2.26 -1.47
C TRP A 107 -16.30 -2.90 -2.81
N SER A 108 -15.21 -2.44 -3.42
CA SER A 108 -14.69 -3.02 -4.66
C SER A 108 -14.14 -4.42 -4.45
N THR A 109 -14.11 -5.21 -5.52
CA THR A 109 -13.56 -6.58 -5.51
C THR A 109 -12.11 -6.62 -5.02
N ASN A 110 -11.30 -5.61 -5.38
CA ASN A 110 -9.91 -5.51 -4.95
C ASN A 110 -9.77 -5.19 -3.45
N GLU A 111 -10.61 -4.30 -2.91
CA GLU A 111 -10.63 -4.04 -1.47
C GLU A 111 -10.99 -5.30 -0.70
N LEU A 112 -12.04 -6.03 -1.13
CA LEU A 112 -12.44 -7.29 -0.50
C LEU A 112 -11.32 -8.34 -0.58
N ARG A 113 -10.59 -8.42 -1.70
CA ARG A 113 -9.42 -9.28 -1.84
C ARG A 113 -8.34 -8.93 -0.80
N ILE A 114 -8.03 -7.66 -0.62
CA ILE A 114 -7.03 -7.19 0.37
C ILE A 114 -7.51 -7.51 1.80
N LYS A 115 -8.80 -7.33 2.09
CA LYS A 115 -9.37 -7.69 3.39
C LYS A 115 -9.33 -9.19 3.63
N CYS A 116 -9.60 -10.00 2.61
CA CYS A 116 -9.50 -11.46 2.68
C CYS A 116 -8.05 -11.93 2.91
N ILE A 117 -7.07 -11.32 2.25
CA ILE A 117 -5.63 -11.57 2.48
C ILE A 117 -5.27 -11.40 3.96
N ARG A 118 -5.75 -10.32 4.58
CA ARG A 118 -5.52 -10.02 6.00
C ARG A 118 -6.29 -10.96 6.91
N LEU A 119 -7.49 -11.36 6.50
CA LEU A 119 -8.37 -12.23 7.27
C LEU A 119 -7.81 -13.66 7.37
N ILE A 120 -7.29 -14.21 6.27
CA ILE A 120 -6.72 -15.56 6.24
C ILE A 120 -5.21 -15.59 6.52
N GLY A 121 -4.57 -14.42 6.59
CA GLY A 121 -3.15 -14.31 6.90
C GLY A 121 -2.23 -14.74 5.75
N ARG A 122 -2.64 -14.58 4.48
CA ARG A 122 -1.81 -14.95 3.32
C ARG A 122 -1.96 -14.00 2.15
N GLN A 123 -0.85 -13.58 1.56
CA GLN A 123 -0.84 -12.62 0.44
C GLN A 123 -1.35 -13.22 -0.87
N ASN A 124 -0.92 -14.45 -1.21
CA ASN A 124 -1.38 -15.14 -2.40
C ASN A 124 -2.58 -16.04 -2.06
N LEU A 125 -3.74 -15.77 -2.67
CA LEU A 125 -4.97 -16.53 -2.45
C LEU A 125 -5.19 -17.65 -3.48
N GLN A 126 -4.26 -17.91 -4.41
CA GLN A 126 -4.48 -18.89 -5.48
C GLN A 126 -4.82 -20.31 -4.99
N LEU A 127 -4.19 -20.79 -3.91
CA LEU A 127 -4.52 -22.12 -3.35
C LEU A 127 -5.86 -22.14 -2.61
N TYR A 128 -6.42 -20.97 -2.30
CA TYR A 128 -7.74 -20.81 -1.68
C TYR A 128 -8.83 -20.58 -2.73
N ARG A 129 -8.54 -20.69 -4.03
CA ARG A 129 -9.56 -20.49 -5.05
C ARG A 129 -10.73 -21.44 -4.81
N ASP A 130 -11.92 -20.87 -4.76
CA ASP A 130 -13.20 -21.54 -4.52
C ASP A 130 -13.32 -22.19 -3.12
N TRP A 131 -12.31 -22.02 -2.25
CA TRP A 131 -12.33 -22.50 -0.88
C TRP A 131 -13.39 -21.78 -0.06
N LYS A 132 -14.17 -22.54 0.70
CA LYS A 132 -15.24 -22.07 1.59
C LYS A 132 -14.93 -22.52 3.01
N GLY A 133 -15.18 -21.64 3.96
CA GLY A 133 -15.03 -21.93 5.38
C GLY A 133 -15.73 -20.88 6.21
N ASN A 134 -16.14 -21.29 7.40
CA ASN A 134 -16.75 -20.41 8.38
C ASN A 134 -15.67 -19.63 9.16
N ALA A 135 -16.08 -18.89 10.20
CA ALA A 135 -15.17 -18.10 11.02
C ALA A 135 -14.07 -18.93 11.70
N ASP A 136 -14.37 -20.16 12.13
CA ASP A 136 -13.42 -21.04 12.81
C ASP A 136 -12.42 -21.62 11.82
N ASP A 137 -12.87 -22.04 10.63
CA ASP A 137 -11.99 -22.53 9.57
C ASP A 137 -11.00 -21.44 9.14
N ILE A 138 -11.48 -20.20 8.97
CA ILE A 138 -10.65 -19.05 8.64
C ILE A 138 -9.62 -18.77 9.74
N ALA A 139 -10.00 -18.91 11.02
CA ALA A 139 -9.09 -18.71 12.13
C ALA A 139 -8.01 -19.80 12.18
N GLN A 140 -8.36 -21.05 11.89
CA GLN A 140 -7.42 -22.16 11.78
C GLN A 140 -6.43 -21.93 10.64
N GLU A 141 -6.90 -21.52 9.46
CA GLU A 141 -6.06 -21.17 8.31
C GLU A 141 -5.12 -20.00 8.63
N TYR A 142 -5.61 -18.99 9.35
CA TYR A 142 -4.78 -17.87 9.78
C TYR A 142 -3.63 -18.32 10.71
N GLU A 143 -3.93 -19.11 11.75
CA GLU A 143 -2.90 -19.58 12.67
C GLU A 143 -1.93 -20.57 12.00
N PHE A 144 -2.41 -21.40 11.06
CA PHE A 144 -1.57 -22.26 10.25
C PHE A 144 -0.60 -21.45 9.37
N ASN A 145 -1.11 -20.49 8.60
CA ASN A 145 -0.30 -19.60 7.75
C ASN A 145 0.73 -18.81 8.57
N LYS A 146 0.32 -18.34 9.75
CA LYS A 146 1.19 -17.64 10.69
C LYS A 146 2.30 -18.54 11.21
N LYS A 147 1.99 -19.77 11.59
CA LYS A 147 2.99 -20.74 12.06
C LYS A 147 4.05 -21.01 10.99
N ILE A 148 3.65 -21.32 9.77
CA ILE A 148 4.58 -21.52 8.63
C ILE A 148 5.42 -20.26 8.39
N GLY A 149 4.79 -19.09 8.40
CA GLY A 149 5.48 -17.83 8.18
C GLY A 149 6.51 -17.52 9.25
N LEU A 150 6.27 -17.91 10.51
CA LEU A 150 7.24 -17.75 11.59
C LEU A 150 8.37 -18.79 11.51
N GLU A 151 8.06 -20.03 11.13
CA GLU A 151 9.05 -21.11 10.98
C GLU A 151 10.04 -20.85 9.83
N HIS A 152 9.56 -20.30 8.71
CA HIS A 152 10.36 -20.07 7.51
C HIS A 152 10.73 -18.59 7.26
N GLY A 153 10.41 -17.68 8.19
CA GLY A 153 10.70 -16.24 8.06
C GLY A 153 9.88 -15.50 7.00
N GLY A 154 8.77 -16.08 6.55
CA GLY A 154 7.84 -15.52 5.56
C GLY A 154 6.72 -14.64 6.13
N TRP A 155 6.59 -14.50 7.46
CA TRP A 155 5.54 -13.69 8.07
C TRP A 155 5.88 -12.20 8.04
N LYS A 156 5.19 -11.42 7.20
CA LYS A 156 5.43 -9.98 7.04
C LYS A 156 4.13 -9.22 7.17
N GLN A 157 4.12 -8.23 8.06
CA GLN A 157 2.95 -7.37 8.31
C GLN A 157 1.65 -8.17 8.56
N GLY A 158 1.70 -9.32 9.24
CA GLY A 158 0.47 -10.08 9.52
C GLY A 158 -0.04 -10.95 8.37
N VAL A 159 0.78 -11.21 7.34
CA VAL A 159 0.47 -12.17 6.28
C VAL A 159 1.68 -13.00 5.90
N LEU A 160 1.42 -14.24 5.46
CA LEU A 160 2.39 -15.15 4.87
C LEU A 160 2.71 -14.69 3.44
N VAL A 161 4.00 -14.44 3.19
CA VAL A 161 4.57 -14.08 1.89
C VAL A 161 5.40 -15.25 1.36
N TYR A 162 5.58 -15.30 0.04
CA TYR A 162 6.39 -16.31 -0.65
C TYR A 162 7.84 -16.32 -0.16
N ASP A 163 8.48 -17.50 -0.16
CA ASP A 163 9.91 -17.68 0.05
C ASP A 163 10.61 -18.12 -1.25
N ASP A 164 11.78 -17.57 -1.51
CA ASP A 164 12.54 -17.86 -2.74
C ASP A 164 12.95 -19.35 -2.84
N GLU A 165 12.97 -20.06 -1.71
CA GLU A 165 13.34 -21.48 -1.60
C GLU A 165 12.14 -22.45 -1.77
N GLY A 166 10.91 -21.93 -1.90
CA GLY A 166 9.70 -22.72 -2.14
C GLY A 166 9.24 -23.62 -0.98
N ARG A 167 9.79 -23.45 0.23
CA ARG A 167 9.44 -24.25 1.42
C ARG A 167 8.02 -23.96 1.89
N ILE A 168 7.60 -22.70 1.79
CA ILE A 168 6.26 -22.25 2.18
C ILE A 168 5.20 -22.87 1.25
N GLU A 169 5.46 -22.86 -0.07
CA GLU A 169 4.55 -23.45 -1.04
C GLU A 169 4.38 -24.96 -0.83
N LYS A 170 5.48 -25.67 -0.55
CA LYS A 170 5.44 -27.11 -0.23
C LYS A 170 4.58 -27.40 1.00
N ALA A 171 4.81 -26.69 2.11
CA ALA A 171 4.05 -26.88 3.34
C ALA A 171 2.55 -26.60 3.15
N LEU A 172 2.20 -25.60 2.32
CA LEU A 172 0.81 -25.28 1.99
C LEU A 172 0.14 -26.38 1.15
N LEU A 173 0.84 -26.91 0.14
CA LEU A 173 0.31 -27.99 -0.71
C LEU A 173 0.04 -29.25 0.12
N GLU A 174 0.92 -29.60 1.06
CA GLU A 174 0.72 -30.75 1.95
C GLU A 174 -0.47 -30.59 2.90
N HIS A 175 -0.81 -29.35 3.29
CA HIS A 175 -1.96 -29.06 4.13
C HIS A 175 -3.29 -29.09 3.36
N HIS A 176 -3.32 -28.54 2.14
CA HIS A 176 -4.54 -28.49 1.31
C HIS A 176 -4.83 -29.77 0.52
N GLN A 177 -3.91 -30.74 0.47
CA GLN A 177 -4.14 -32.06 -0.14
C GLN A 177 -4.74 -33.11 0.83
N LYS A 178 -4.92 -32.75 2.11
CA LYS A 178 -5.63 -33.58 3.09
C LYS A 178 -7.13 -33.36 3.01
#